data_AF-A0A914ZXW5-F1
#
_entry.id   AF-A0A914ZXW5-F1
#
_cell.length_a   1.000
_cell.length_b   1.000
_cell.length_c   1.000
_cell.angle_alpha   90.00
_cell.angle_beta   90.00
_cell.angle_gamma   90.00
#
_symmetry.space_group_name_H-M   'P 1'
#
loop_
_entity.id
_entity.type
_entity.pdbx_description
1 polymer ?
#
loop_
_entity_poly.entity_id
_entity_poly.type
_entity_poly.pdbx_seq_one_letter_code
_entity_poly.pdbx_strand_id
1 'polypeptide(L)'
;MQIAIRNAIRSKVTREHWLEHYFDTHHCEKDKDCVVFTRERPTKNICGQKAFVKNVEALLRVTVMLLPVPMFWALYDQQGSKWVVQAVSMNSQITSSFSLLPDQMSTFNSILIMAFIPVFQLIIYPTVQKLGIHITPLRKMVVGGIFGSLAFVSCAIVQFRINQTLPNIPSTSTAFVSFVNLYDNCTLTLRSSNFPSRTIAFNKSLLDDKVSDVHEIYRIDVDNVENRNRTFEAIPMQSCGHSRAHFTIMLQGGRYYYGILSPYGFVYNEANLAKPTSGQEQSSVNINLLLPCSVLPETVEWGSCRNRLTTQVYSDGIALCRYKKNSPALCEPYEPSSFYAWSTKDAKSVANATFYTFKDVKIGTYGVYYIHYMNTTSGHHSSRRQITAVPMQGIVVNINGIGAVYSLTIQPANDAGTQYEKLMWNMHTVVPANDVSILWQVPQYIIITAAEILISITGLEFAYSQAAPALKSVVQAVWLLTVAFGDIIIIIIEVLDLFHNLATEMLIYAIVMLIVTFLFALLAIFYYEYVDFSKEQEHVLMESEAS
;
A
#
# COMPACT_ATOMS: atom_id res chain seq x y z
N MET A 1 30.59 -32.29 -13.04
CA MET A 1 31.88 -31.60 -12.85
C MET A 1 32.83 -32.33 -11.88
N GLN A 2 32.43 -32.63 -10.63
CA GLN A 2 33.30 -33.35 -9.68
C GLN A 2 33.79 -34.72 -10.19
N ILE A 3 32.94 -35.48 -10.88
CA ILE A 3 33.29 -36.77 -11.49
C ILE A 3 34.35 -36.59 -12.59
N ALA A 4 34.18 -35.60 -13.47
CA ALA A 4 35.12 -35.29 -14.54
C ALA A 4 36.49 -34.86 -13.99
N ILE A 5 36.52 -34.06 -12.92
CA ILE A 5 37.77 -33.63 -12.26
C ILE A 5 38.44 -34.82 -11.56
N ARG A 6 37.68 -35.65 -10.85
CA ARG A 6 38.19 -36.87 -10.21
C ARG A 6 38.80 -37.83 -11.24
N ASN A 7 38.12 -38.01 -12.38
CA ASN A 7 38.59 -38.86 -13.46
C ASN A 7 39.78 -38.24 -14.22
N ALA A 8 39.82 -36.92 -14.39
CA ALA A 8 40.97 -36.22 -14.96
C ALA A 8 42.22 -36.40 -14.09
N ILE A 9 42.07 -36.37 -12.75
CA ILE A 9 43.17 -36.59 -11.80
C ILE A 9 43.63 -38.07 -11.78
N ARG A 10 42.71 -39.02 -11.96
CA ARG A 10 43.03 -40.47 -11.98
C ARG A 10 43.49 -40.99 -13.35
N SER A 11 43.13 -40.32 -14.44
CA SER A 11 43.44 -40.71 -15.82
C SER A 11 44.92 -40.47 -16.16
N LYS A 12 45.61 -41.50 -16.66
CA LYS A 12 46.96 -41.35 -17.25
C LYS A 12 46.95 -40.80 -18.69
N VAL A 13 45.77 -40.58 -19.27
CA VAL A 13 45.59 -40.12 -20.66
C VAL A 13 45.32 -38.62 -20.68
N THR A 14 46.13 -37.86 -21.43
CA THR A 14 45.91 -36.43 -21.71
C THR A 14 44.87 -36.27 -22.82
N ARG A 15 43.84 -35.46 -22.59
CA ARG A 15 42.79 -35.16 -23.57
C ARG A 15 42.69 -33.66 -23.82
N GLU A 16 42.16 -33.27 -24.98
CA GLU A 16 42.07 -31.86 -25.39
C GLU A 16 41.06 -31.06 -24.55
N HIS A 17 40.00 -31.71 -24.03
CA HIS A 17 38.98 -31.04 -23.23
C HIS A 17 38.63 -31.81 -21.95
N TRP A 18 38.65 -31.14 -20.79
CA TRP A 18 38.45 -31.75 -19.47
C TRP A 18 37.09 -32.46 -19.31
N LEU A 19 36.09 -32.03 -20.07
CA LEU A 19 34.75 -32.62 -20.08
C LEU A 19 34.75 -34.06 -20.63
N GLU A 20 35.76 -34.47 -21.40
CA GLU A 20 35.83 -35.82 -21.96
C GLU A 20 36.08 -36.90 -20.90
N HIS A 21 36.70 -36.53 -19.77
CA HIS A 21 36.87 -37.42 -18.61
C HIS A 21 35.56 -37.72 -17.87
N TYR A 22 34.47 -36.99 -18.19
CA TYR A 22 33.14 -37.29 -17.69
C TYR A 22 32.55 -38.58 -18.29
N PHE A 23 32.86 -38.86 -19.56
CA PHE A 23 32.27 -39.97 -20.31
C PHE A 23 32.85 -41.34 -19.96
N ASP A 24 33.89 -41.41 -19.14
CA ASP A 24 34.61 -42.63 -18.76
C ASP A 24 33.91 -43.44 -17.63
N THR A 25 32.76 -42.99 -17.13
CA THR A 25 32.05 -43.66 -16.01
C THR A 25 30.99 -44.69 -16.42
N HIS A 26 30.71 -44.83 -17.72
CA HIS A 26 29.68 -45.75 -18.22
C HIS A 26 30.30 -47.08 -18.70
N HIS A 27 29.88 -48.20 -18.11
CA HIS A 27 30.29 -49.55 -18.53
C HIS A 27 29.42 -50.02 -19.69
N CYS A 28 29.91 -49.76 -20.91
CA CYS A 28 29.26 -50.05 -22.19
C CYS A 28 28.76 -51.51 -22.36
N GLU A 29 29.34 -52.46 -21.63
CA GLU A 29 29.06 -53.90 -21.71
C GLU A 29 27.69 -54.32 -21.13
N LYS A 30 27.10 -53.50 -20.23
CA LYS A 30 25.83 -53.84 -19.55
C LYS A 30 24.60 -53.17 -20.17
N ASP A 31 24.77 -52.19 -21.04
CA ASP A 31 23.68 -51.37 -21.59
C ASP A 31 23.26 -51.88 -22.98
N LYS A 32 22.03 -52.43 -23.06
CA LYS A 32 21.50 -53.06 -24.28
C LYS A 32 21.49 -52.10 -25.48
N ASP A 33 21.25 -50.82 -25.25
CA ASP A 33 21.25 -49.82 -26.31
C ASP A 33 22.68 -49.58 -26.82
N CYS A 34 23.69 -49.56 -25.94
CA CYS A 34 25.07 -49.31 -26.34
C CYS A 34 25.79 -50.50 -27.00
N VAL A 35 25.40 -51.74 -26.70
CA VAL A 35 25.89 -52.94 -27.40
C VAL A 35 25.44 -52.98 -28.87
N VAL A 36 24.25 -52.47 -29.18
CA VAL A 36 23.75 -52.34 -30.55
C VAL A 36 24.54 -51.29 -31.33
N PHE A 37 24.88 -50.16 -30.72
CA PHE A 37 25.60 -49.07 -31.40
C PHE A 37 27.11 -49.32 -31.56
N THR A 38 27.75 -50.04 -30.64
CA THR A 38 29.17 -50.43 -30.81
C THR A 38 29.38 -51.35 -32.01
N ARG A 39 28.34 -52.09 -32.43
CA ARG A 39 28.36 -52.89 -33.67
C ARG A 39 28.32 -52.05 -34.95
N GLU A 40 27.74 -50.86 -34.92
CA GLU A 40 27.56 -50.01 -36.12
C GLU A 40 28.71 -49.01 -36.33
N ARG A 41 29.27 -48.40 -35.27
CA ARG A 41 30.46 -47.52 -35.33
C ARG A 41 31.29 -47.58 -34.04
N PRO A 42 32.56 -48.00 -34.09
CA PRO A 42 33.38 -48.14 -32.89
C PRO A 42 34.12 -46.82 -32.58
N THR A 43 33.50 -45.89 -31.87
CA THR A 43 34.26 -44.80 -31.22
C THR A 43 34.02 -44.78 -29.71
N LYS A 44 35.09 -44.46 -28.97
CA LYS A 44 35.25 -44.77 -27.54
C LYS A 44 34.30 -44.01 -26.59
N ASN A 45 33.60 -42.96 -27.06
CA ASN A 45 32.84 -42.03 -26.21
C ASN A 45 31.36 -41.83 -26.62
N ILE A 46 30.82 -42.54 -27.63
CA ILE A 46 29.45 -42.32 -28.15
C ILE A 46 28.38 -42.52 -27.08
N CYS A 47 28.53 -43.55 -26.24
CA CYS A 47 27.53 -43.92 -25.24
C CYS A 47 27.38 -42.84 -24.16
N GLY A 48 28.49 -42.32 -23.63
CA GLY A 48 28.50 -41.21 -22.66
C GLY A 48 27.98 -39.89 -23.25
N GLN A 49 28.31 -39.59 -24.51
CA GLN A 49 27.77 -38.42 -25.20
C GLN A 49 26.25 -38.50 -25.36
N LYS A 50 25.71 -39.65 -25.75
CA LYS A 50 24.26 -39.86 -25.92
C LYS A 50 23.51 -39.81 -24.58
N ALA A 51 24.08 -40.36 -23.50
CA ALA A 51 23.54 -40.24 -22.15
C ALA A 51 23.52 -38.77 -21.68
N PHE A 52 24.57 -38.00 -21.96
CA PHE A 52 24.59 -36.56 -21.67
C PHE A 52 23.55 -35.79 -22.49
N VAL A 53 23.40 -36.09 -23.78
CA VAL A 53 22.36 -35.49 -24.63
C VAL A 53 20.97 -35.77 -24.07
N LYS A 54 20.69 -37.01 -23.63
CA LYS A 54 19.42 -37.37 -22.99
C LYS A 54 19.18 -36.59 -21.68
N ASN A 55 20.23 -36.37 -20.88
CA ASN A 55 20.15 -35.55 -19.67
C ASN A 55 19.86 -34.07 -19.98
N VAL A 56 20.46 -33.52 -21.05
CA VAL A 56 20.18 -32.16 -21.52
C VAL A 56 18.76 -32.05 -22.08
N GLU A 57 18.27 -33.07 -22.79
CA GLU A 57 16.90 -33.12 -23.29
C GLU A 57 15.89 -33.10 -22.12
N ALA A 58 16.12 -33.89 -21.07
CA ALA A 58 15.30 -33.86 -19.87
C ALA A 58 15.30 -32.47 -19.19
N LEU A 59 16.47 -31.82 -19.10
CA LEU A 59 16.60 -30.44 -18.62
C LEU A 59 15.78 -29.45 -19.47
N LEU A 60 15.82 -29.57 -20.80
CA LEU A 60 15.05 -28.71 -21.70
C LEU A 60 13.55 -28.94 -21.54
N ARG A 61 13.10 -30.19 -21.38
CA ARG A 61 11.68 -30.51 -21.11
C ARG A 61 11.19 -29.87 -19.81
N VAL A 62 11.98 -29.95 -18.73
CA VAL A 62 11.65 -29.26 -17.47
C VAL A 62 11.65 -27.75 -17.65
N THR A 63 12.65 -27.17 -18.32
CA THR A 63 12.72 -25.73 -18.59
C THR A 63 11.50 -25.22 -19.35
N VAL A 64 11.04 -25.93 -20.38
CA VAL A 64 9.82 -25.58 -21.12
C VAL A 64 8.58 -25.64 -20.22
N MET A 65 8.51 -26.64 -19.33
CA MET A 65 7.42 -26.75 -18.36
C MET A 65 7.40 -25.59 -17.35
N LEU A 66 8.55 -24.97 -17.10
CA LEU A 66 8.69 -23.81 -16.21
C LEU A 66 8.34 -22.47 -16.89
N LEU A 67 8.12 -22.41 -18.21
CA LEU A 67 7.83 -21.15 -18.92
C LEU A 67 6.61 -20.36 -18.39
N PRO A 68 5.53 -21.00 -17.88
CA PRO A 68 4.42 -20.25 -17.27
C PRO A 68 4.69 -19.79 -15.83
N VAL A 69 5.71 -20.32 -15.16
CA VAL A 69 6.00 -20.06 -13.74
C VAL A 69 6.44 -18.61 -13.44
N PRO A 70 7.18 -17.88 -14.31
CA PRO A 70 7.46 -16.46 -14.10
C PRO A 70 6.22 -15.61 -13.87
N MET A 71 5.13 -15.86 -14.61
CA MET A 71 3.88 -15.14 -14.43
C MET A 71 3.22 -15.45 -13.07
N PHE A 72 3.40 -16.66 -12.55
CA PHE A 72 2.96 -16.99 -11.19
C PHE A 72 3.68 -16.12 -10.16
N TRP A 73 5.01 -16.01 -10.25
CA TRP A 73 5.80 -15.18 -9.34
C TRP A 73 5.44 -13.70 -9.45
N ALA A 74 5.31 -13.19 -10.68
CA ALA A 74 4.89 -11.80 -10.93
C ALA A 74 3.57 -11.45 -10.25
N LEU A 75 2.64 -12.41 -10.16
CA LEU A 75 1.36 -12.23 -9.50
C LEU A 75 1.48 -12.47 -7.99
N TYR A 76 2.11 -13.57 -7.56
CA TYR A 76 2.29 -13.90 -6.15
C TYR A 76 2.97 -12.76 -5.37
N ASP A 77 4.02 -12.17 -5.92
CA ASP A 77 4.78 -11.10 -5.25
C ASP A 77 4.00 -9.77 -5.13
N GLN A 78 2.82 -9.65 -5.76
CA GLN A 78 1.91 -8.51 -5.55
C GLN A 78 1.41 -8.40 -4.10
N GLN A 79 1.53 -9.47 -3.31
CA GLN A 79 1.25 -9.43 -1.87
C GLN A 79 2.16 -8.46 -1.10
N GLY A 80 3.36 -8.16 -1.65
CA GLY A 80 4.32 -7.22 -1.06
C GLY A 80 4.16 -5.78 -1.56
N SER A 81 3.32 -5.54 -2.57
CA SER A 81 3.14 -4.23 -3.20
C SER A 81 1.67 -3.79 -3.15
N LYS A 82 0.86 -4.22 -4.11
CA LYS A 82 -0.53 -3.77 -4.28
C LYS A 82 -1.42 -4.16 -3.09
N TRP A 83 -1.15 -5.28 -2.43
CA TRP A 83 -1.88 -5.67 -1.23
C TRP A 83 -1.53 -4.80 -0.01
N VAL A 84 -0.30 -4.28 0.05
CA VAL A 84 0.11 -3.27 1.04
C VAL A 84 -0.62 -1.95 0.76
N VAL A 85 -0.70 -1.52 -0.51
CA VAL A 85 -1.48 -0.32 -0.89
C VAL A 85 -2.97 -0.48 -0.55
N GLN A 86 -3.54 -1.66 -0.77
CA GLN A 86 -4.89 -1.99 -0.32
C GLN A 86 -5.00 -1.86 1.21
N ALA A 87 -4.05 -2.42 1.98
CA ALA A 87 -4.03 -2.38 3.44
C ALA A 87 -3.91 -0.96 4.00
N VAL A 88 -3.17 -0.06 3.33
CA VAL A 88 -3.08 1.37 3.69
C VAL A 88 -4.44 2.06 3.62
N SER A 89 -5.32 1.60 2.72
CA SER A 89 -6.70 2.10 2.58
C SER A 89 -7.69 1.46 3.56
N MET A 90 -7.23 0.61 4.48
CA MET A 90 -8.03 -0.10 5.47
C MET A 90 -7.79 0.47 6.87
N ASN A 91 -8.65 0.08 7.81
CA ASN A 91 -8.51 0.39 9.23
C ASN A 91 -7.57 -0.64 9.88
N SER A 92 -6.39 -0.18 10.30
CA SER A 92 -5.38 -0.99 10.97
C SER A 92 -5.65 -1.25 12.46
N GLN A 93 -6.64 -0.59 13.08
CA GLN A 93 -7.01 -0.86 14.47
C GLN A 93 -7.80 -2.16 14.59
N ILE A 94 -7.25 -3.12 15.35
CA ILE A 94 -7.92 -4.38 15.68
C ILE A 94 -8.59 -4.27 17.05
N THR A 95 -7.86 -3.72 18.03
CA THR A 95 -8.39 -3.38 19.36
C THR A 95 -8.05 -1.94 19.69
N SER A 96 -8.60 -1.40 20.78
CA SER A 96 -8.30 -0.05 21.27
C SER A 96 -6.83 0.20 21.63
N SER A 97 -6.01 -0.85 21.71
CA SER A 97 -4.60 -0.76 22.13
C SER A 97 -3.64 -1.48 21.18
N PHE A 98 -4.15 -2.21 20.20
CA PHE A 98 -3.35 -2.94 19.23
C PHE A 98 -3.81 -2.65 17.81
N SER A 99 -2.86 -2.18 17.03
CA SER A 99 -3.00 -1.84 15.63
C SER A 99 -1.93 -2.59 14.83
N LEU A 100 -2.33 -3.10 13.68
CA LEU A 100 -1.49 -3.88 12.79
C LEU A 100 -1.18 -3.06 11.55
N LEU A 101 0.07 -2.68 11.36
CA LEU A 101 0.45 -1.83 10.25
C LEU A 101 0.34 -2.59 8.92
N PRO A 102 0.02 -1.90 7.80
CA PRO A 102 -0.05 -2.49 6.47
C PRO A 102 1.16 -3.35 6.09
N ASP A 103 2.37 -2.86 6.30
CA ASP A 103 3.61 -3.58 5.96
C ASP A 103 3.79 -4.88 6.76
N GLN A 104 3.19 -4.95 7.95
CA GLN A 104 3.25 -6.13 8.83
C GLN A 104 2.35 -7.27 8.34
N MET A 105 1.42 -7.02 7.41
CA MET A 105 0.54 -8.06 6.85
C MET A 105 1.32 -9.16 6.13
N SER A 106 2.49 -8.82 5.56
CA SER A 106 3.40 -9.81 4.96
C SER A 106 3.84 -10.91 5.94
N THR A 107 3.88 -10.61 7.25
CA THR A 107 4.25 -11.58 8.29
C THR A 107 3.22 -12.72 8.42
N PHE A 108 1.94 -12.46 8.11
CA PHE A 108 0.90 -13.49 8.13
C PHE A 108 1.22 -14.61 7.15
N ASN A 109 1.76 -14.30 5.97
CA ASN A 109 2.13 -15.32 5.01
C ASN A 109 3.16 -16.30 5.62
N SER A 110 4.22 -15.79 6.26
CA SER A 110 5.24 -16.62 6.89
C SER A 110 4.69 -17.51 8.01
N ILE A 111 3.79 -16.98 8.85
CA ILE A 111 3.14 -17.75 9.92
C ILE A 111 2.23 -18.84 9.33
N LEU A 112 1.46 -18.50 8.29
CA LEU A 112 0.56 -19.43 7.62
C LEU A 112 1.33 -20.55 6.93
N ILE A 113 2.47 -20.28 6.29
CA ILE A 113 3.31 -21.33 5.67
C ILE A 113 3.74 -22.34 6.74
N MET A 114 4.25 -21.86 7.88
CA MET A 114 4.72 -22.71 8.97
C MET A 114 3.60 -23.59 9.54
N ALA A 115 2.38 -23.07 9.62
CA ALA A 115 1.21 -23.83 10.05
C ALA A 115 0.68 -24.78 8.97
N PHE A 116 0.71 -24.37 7.69
CA PHE A 116 0.08 -25.11 6.61
C PHE A 116 0.94 -26.26 6.09
N ILE A 117 2.27 -26.18 6.12
CA ILE A 117 3.14 -27.30 5.72
C ILE A 117 2.76 -28.62 6.42
N PRO A 118 2.68 -28.69 7.77
CA PRO A 118 2.30 -29.94 8.44
C PRO A 118 0.84 -30.31 8.15
N VAL A 119 -0.08 -29.35 8.01
CA VAL A 119 -1.47 -29.62 7.66
C VAL A 119 -1.59 -30.25 6.27
N PHE A 120 -0.88 -29.71 5.28
CA PHE A 120 -0.88 -30.24 3.92
C PHE A 120 -0.27 -31.64 3.87
N GLN A 121 0.87 -31.85 4.55
CA GLN A 121 1.59 -33.12 4.55
C GLN A 121 0.90 -34.24 5.35
N LEU A 122 0.37 -33.94 6.55
CA LEU A 122 -0.17 -34.95 7.46
C LEU A 122 -1.68 -35.18 7.29
N ILE A 123 -2.42 -34.17 6.85
CA ILE A 123 -3.89 -34.22 6.80
C ILE A 123 -4.39 -34.18 5.37
N ILE A 124 -4.06 -33.13 4.61
CA ILE A 124 -4.70 -32.89 3.29
C ILE A 124 -4.28 -33.97 2.29
N TYR A 125 -2.97 -34.16 2.05
CA TYR A 125 -2.52 -35.13 1.04
C TYR A 125 -2.95 -36.57 1.36
N PRO A 126 -2.83 -37.09 2.59
CA PRO A 126 -3.31 -38.43 2.92
C PRO A 126 -4.83 -38.58 2.76
N THR A 127 -5.60 -37.55 3.08
CA THR A 127 -7.07 -37.58 2.94
C THR A 127 -7.50 -37.60 1.47
N VAL A 128 -6.87 -36.78 0.62
CA VAL A 128 -7.14 -36.77 -0.82
C VAL A 128 -6.74 -38.12 -1.46
N GLN A 129 -5.66 -38.74 -0.99
CA GLN A 129 -5.28 -40.08 -1.45
C GLN A 129 -6.25 -41.16 -0.97
N LYS A 130 -6.81 -41.05 0.25
CA LYS A 130 -7.90 -41.94 0.72
C LYS A 130 -9.19 -41.79 -0.09
N LEU A 131 -9.44 -40.62 -0.67
CA LEU A 131 -10.55 -40.35 -1.59
C LEU A 131 -10.29 -40.92 -3.01
N GLY A 132 -9.19 -41.63 -3.24
CA GLY A 132 -8.88 -42.31 -4.50
C GLY A 132 -8.28 -41.41 -5.58
N ILE A 133 -7.92 -40.17 -5.27
CA ILE A 133 -7.31 -39.24 -6.23
C ILE A 133 -5.79 -39.36 -6.15
N HIS A 134 -5.16 -39.86 -7.22
CA HIS A 134 -3.70 -39.87 -7.33
C HIS A 134 -3.16 -38.45 -7.53
N ILE A 135 -2.39 -37.98 -6.55
CA ILE A 135 -1.85 -36.63 -6.48
C ILE A 135 -0.47 -36.58 -7.13
N THR A 136 -0.40 -36.25 -8.41
CA THR A 136 0.89 -35.99 -9.08
C THR A 136 1.39 -34.57 -8.75
N PRO A 137 2.72 -34.32 -8.76
CA PRO A 137 3.26 -32.99 -8.49
C PRO A 137 2.68 -31.90 -9.42
N LEU A 138 2.52 -32.20 -10.71
CA LEU A 138 1.96 -31.27 -11.69
C LEU A 138 0.49 -30.95 -11.40
N ARG A 139 -0.31 -31.93 -10.96
CA ARG A 139 -1.69 -31.69 -10.52
C ARG A 139 -1.74 -30.79 -9.28
N LYS A 140 -0.81 -30.94 -8.33
CA LYS A 140 -0.71 -30.03 -7.17
C LYS A 140 -0.47 -28.59 -7.62
N MET A 141 0.47 -28.39 -8.55
CA MET A 141 0.79 -27.07 -9.09
C MET A 141 -0.41 -26.43 -9.81
N VAL A 142 -1.17 -27.21 -10.61
CA VAL A 142 -2.40 -26.71 -11.25
C VAL A 142 -3.46 -26.29 -10.22
N VAL A 143 -3.68 -27.09 -9.17
CA VAL A 143 -4.61 -26.74 -8.09
C VAL A 143 -4.13 -25.48 -7.34
N GLY A 144 -2.82 -25.34 -7.12
CA GLY A 144 -2.23 -24.13 -6.55
C GLY A 144 -2.49 -22.91 -7.43
N GLY A 145 -2.43 -23.05 -8.76
CA GLY A 145 -2.72 -21.96 -9.69
C GLY A 145 -4.18 -21.49 -9.63
N ILE A 146 -5.10 -22.44 -9.48
CA ILE A 146 -6.53 -22.16 -9.25
C ILE A 146 -6.71 -21.41 -7.92
N PHE A 147 -6.03 -21.84 -6.86
CA PHE A 147 -6.08 -21.13 -5.57
C PHE A 147 -5.50 -19.72 -5.68
N GLY A 148 -4.40 -19.54 -6.41
CA GLY A 148 -3.86 -18.20 -6.67
C GLY A 148 -4.87 -17.30 -7.37
N SER A 149 -5.59 -17.80 -8.38
CA SER A 149 -6.66 -17.04 -9.04
C SER A 149 -7.80 -16.68 -8.07
N LEU A 150 -8.23 -17.62 -7.23
CA LEU A 150 -9.24 -17.39 -6.20
C LEU A 150 -8.79 -16.37 -5.14
N ALA A 151 -7.51 -16.32 -4.80
CA ALA A 151 -6.96 -15.32 -3.88
C ALA A 151 -7.10 -13.90 -4.46
N PHE A 152 -6.83 -13.72 -5.77
CA PHE A 152 -7.05 -12.44 -6.45
C PHE A 152 -8.53 -12.07 -6.58
N VAL A 153 -9.42 -13.05 -6.78
CA VAL A 153 -10.87 -12.80 -6.72
C VAL A 153 -11.28 -12.31 -5.33
N SER A 154 -10.78 -12.96 -4.26
CA SER A 154 -11.00 -12.51 -2.88
C SER A 154 -10.49 -11.08 -2.68
N CYS A 155 -9.29 -10.78 -3.17
CA CYS A 155 -8.71 -9.45 -3.10
C CYS A 155 -9.53 -8.40 -3.84
N ALA A 156 -10.04 -8.72 -5.03
CA ALA A 156 -10.92 -7.84 -5.78
C ALA A 156 -12.22 -7.55 -5.02
N ILE A 157 -12.84 -8.56 -4.39
CA ILE A 157 -14.05 -8.38 -3.57
C ILE A 157 -13.79 -7.43 -2.39
N VAL A 158 -12.67 -7.61 -1.69
CA VAL A 158 -12.26 -6.71 -0.60
C VAL A 158 -12.02 -5.29 -1.13
N GLN A 159 -11.35 -5.16 -2.28
CA GLN A 159 -11.12 -3.85 -2.91
C GLN A 159 -12.42 -3.17 -3.34
N PHE A 160 -13.42 -3.91 -3.83
CA PHE A 160 -14.74 -3.36 -4.14
C PHE A 160 -15.41 -2.76 -2.90
N ARG A 161 -15.29 -3.42 -1.74
CA ARG A 161 -15.78 -2.87 -0.47
C ARG A 161 -15.05 -1.60 -0.07
N ILE A 162 -13.72 -1.57 -0.19
CA ILE A 162 -12.92 -0.38 0.10
C ILE A 162 -13.31 0.78 -0.82
N ASN A 163 -13.47 0.52 -2.13
CA ASN A 163 -13.87 1.53 -3.11
C ASN A 163 -15.25 2.16 -2.81
N GLN A 164 -16.16 1.43 -2.15
CA GLN A 164 -17.43 1.98 -1.68
C GLN A 164 -17.26 2.99 -0.53
N THR A 165 -16.17 2.90 0.23
CA THR A 165 -15.86 3.81 1.35
C THR A 165 -14.98 5.00 0.94
N LEU A 166 -14.22 4.86 -0.15
CA LEU A 166 -13.33 5.92 -0.63
C LEU A 166 -14.13 7.14 -1.16
N PRO A 167 -13.66 8.37 -0.90
CA PRO A 167 -14.30 9.58 -1.42
C PRO A 167 -14.26 9.58 -2.94
N ASN A 168 -15.25 10.22 -3.56
CA ASN A 168 -15.17 10.50 -5.00
C ASN A 168 -14.11 11.58 -5.23
N ILE A 169 -13.26 11.38 -6.23
CA ILE A 169 -12.30 12.39 -6.68
C ILE A 169 -12.98 13.18 -7.81
N PRO A 170 -12.96 14.53 -7.78
CA PRO A 170 -13.53 15.34 -8.84
C PRO A 170 -12.82 15.09 -10.18
N SER A 171 -13.59 14.94 -11.25
CA SER A 171 -13.07 14.87 -12.62
C SER A 171 -12.57 16.24 -13.08
N THR A 172 -11.80 16.29 -14.17
CA THR A 172 -11.31 17.56 -14.76
C THR A 172 -12.41 18.56 -15.13
N SER A 173 -13.65 18.11 -15.32
CA SER A 173 -14.83 18.92 -15.60
C SER A 173 -15.64 19.31 -14.35
N THR A 174 -15.40 18.70 -13.19
CA THR A 174 -16.22 18.92 -11.98
C THR A 174 -15.39 19.46 -10.82
N ALA A 175 -16.01 20.28 -9.97
CA ALA A 175 -15.43 20.77 -8.72
C ALA A 175 -16.38 20.48 -7.56
N PHE A 176 -15.80 20.11 -6.41
CA PHE A 176 -16.56 19.84 -5.19
C PHE A 176 -16.39 21.00 -4.22
N VAL A 177 -17.49 21.40 -3.58
CA VAL A 177 -17.50 22.53 -2.63
C VAL A 177 -18.23 22.13 -1.35
N SER A 178 -17.52 22.25 -0.23
CA SER A 178 -18.07 22.12 1.12
C SER A 178 -18.02 23.45 1.87
N PHE A 179 -18.84 23.57 2.91
CA PHE A 179 -18.93 24.77 3.75
C PHE A 179 -18.90 24.40 5.23
N VAL A 180 -18.21 25.22 6.01
CA VAL A 180 -18.08 25.12 7.47
C VAL A 180 -18.75 26.34 8.10
N ASN A 181 -19.69 26.12 9.03
CA ASN A 181 -20.36 27.19 9.75
C ASN A 181 -19.72 27.42 11.13
N LEU A 182 -19.09 28.59 11.29
CA LEU A 182 -18.45 29.02 12.54
C LEU A 182 -19.17 30.18 13.23
N TYR A 183 -20.42 30.50 12.84
CA TYR A 183 -21.20 31.52 13.54
C TYR A 183 -21.69 31.00 14.89
N ASP A 184 -21.37 31.69 15.98
CA ASP A 184 -21.75 31.26 17.32
C ASP A 184 -23.27 31.11 17.48
N ASN A 185 -23.71 29.94 17.94
CA ASN A 185 -25.12 29.56 18.13
C ASN A 185 -26.06 29.89 16.96
N CYS A 186 -25.56 29.94 15.73
CA CYS A 186 -26.34 30.26 14.55
C CYS A 186 -26.38 29.12 13.53
N THR A 187 -27.59 28.85 13.01
CA THR A 187 -27.78 27.95 11.87
C THR A 187 -27.91 28.77 10.59
N LEU A 188 -27.15 28.40 9.57
CA LEU A 188 -27.13 29.08 8.27
C LEU A 188 -27.81 28.23 7.21
N THR A 189 -28.59 28.85 6.33
CA THR A 189 -29.08 28.22 5.10
C THR A 189 -28.34 28.79 3.91
N LEU A 190 -27.64 27.93 3.16
CA LEU A 190 -26.96 28.28 1.93
C LEU A 190 -27.89 28.11 0.74
N ARG A 191 -27.93 29.12 -0.12
CA ARG A 191 -28.68 29.13 -1.37
C ARG A 191 -27.77 29.48 -2.54
N SER A 192 -27.89 28.74 -3.62
CA SER A 192 -27.24 29.04 -4.91
C SER A 192 -28.22 28.73 -6.04
N SER A 193 -28.11 29.45 -7.16
CA SER A 193 -28.99 29.23 -8.31
C SER A 193 -28.81 27.81 -8.86
N ASN A 194 -29.92 27.14 -9.19
CA ASN A 194 -29.94 25.78 -9.75
C ASN A 194 -29.42 24.66 -8.83
N PHE A 195 -29.14 24.93 -7.56
CA PHE A 195 -28.77 23.93 -6.56
C PHE A 195 -29.75 23.92 -5.38
N PRO A 196 -29.99 22.76 -4.74
CA PRO A 196 -30.84 22.69 -3.56
C PRO A 196 -30.21 23.47 -2.41
N SER A 197 -31.04 24.16 -1.63
CA SER A 197 -30.59 24.84 -0.43
C SER A 197 -30.10 23.84 0.61
N ARG A 198 -29.02 24.17 1.30
CA ARG A 198 -28.44 23.33 2.38
C ARG A 198 -28.40 24.09 3.69
N THR A 199 -28.82 23.46 4.77
CA THR A 199 -28.82 24.06 6.10
C THR A 199 -27.66 23.50 6.92
N ILE A 200 -26.84 24.37 7.49
CA ILE A 200 -25.66 24.02 8.29
C ILE A 200 -25.86 24.55 9.70
N ALA A 201 -25.98 23.65 10.66
CA ALA A 201 -26.06 24.00 12.08
C ALA A 201 -24.77 24.67 12.58
N PHE A 202 -24.83 25.28 13.76
CA PHE A 202 -23.65 25.85 14.42
C PHE A 202 -22.55 24.80 14.59
N ASN A 203 -21.30 25.19 14.31
CA ASN A 203 -20.10 24.38 14.50
C ASN A 203 -20.18 23.04 13.75
N LYS A 204 -20.87 23.04 12.61
CA LYS A 204 -21.02 21.89 11.69
C LYS A 204 -20.59 22.29 10.30
N SER A 205 -20.38 21.28 9.48
CA SER A 205 -19.93 21.43 8.09
C SER A 205 -20.67 20.45 7.21
N LEU A 206 -20.82 20.78 5.93
CA LEU A 206 -21.31 19.83 4.94
C LEU A 206 -20.29 18.71 4.77
N LEU A 207 -20.73 17.46 4.87
CA LEU A 207 -19.88 16.29 4.72
C LEU A 207 -20.46 15.38 3.65
N ASP A 208 -19.58 14.73 2.90
CA ASP A 208 -19.96 13.58 2.10
C ASP A 208 -19.36 12.33 2.73
N ASP A 209 -20.24 11.40 3.08
CA ASP A 209 -19.88 10.10 3.61
C ASP A 209 -20.77 9.03 2.97
N LYS A 210 -20.15 8.20 2.13
CA LYS A 210 -20.82 7.10 1.44
C LYS A 210 -21.29 6.00 2.38
N VAL A 211 -20.64 5.83 3.54
CA VAL A 211 -20.97 4.77 4.49
C VAL A 211 -22.23 5.14 5.27
N SER A 212 -22.36 6.40 5.65
CA SER A 212 -23.54 6.94 6.32
C SER A 212 -24.64 7.43 5.36
N ASP A 213 -24.46 7.26 4.03
CA ASP A 213 -25.31 7.76 2.95
C ASP A 213 -25.57 9.28 3.00
N VAL A 214 -24.63 10.04 3.55
CA VAL A 214 -24.71 11.50 3.67
C VAL A 214 -24.09 12.14 2.42
N HIS A 215 -24.90 12.88 1.67
CA HIS A 215 -24.50 13.55 0.42
C HIS A 215 -24.89 15.04 0.45
N GLU A 216 -24.11 15.83 1.17
CA GLU A 216 -24.42 17.22 1.48
C GLU A 216 -23.62 18.24 0.67
N ILE A 217 -22.45 17.86 0.13
CA ILE A 217 -21.57 18.79 -0.60
C ILE A 217 -22.15 19.16 -1.98
N TYR A 218 -21.75 20.32 -2.49
CA TYR A 218 -22.09 20.76 -3.83
C TYR A 218 -21.13 20.15 -4.85
N ARG A 219 -21.69 19.51 -5.88
CA ARG A 219 -20.96 19.01 -7.05
C ARG A 219 -21.29 19.90 -8.23
N ILE A 220 -20.31 20.66 -8.71
CA ILE A 220 -20.52 21.71 -9.69
C ILE A 220 -19.74 21.37 -10.95
N ASP A 221 -20.43 21.34 -12.08
CA ASP A 221 -19.81 21.20 -13.40
C ASP A 221 -19.22 22.54 -13.84
N VAL A 222 -17.91 22.57 -14.07
CA VAL A 222 -17.09 23.78 -14.32
C VAL A 222 -16.90 24.04 -15.83
N ASP A 223 -17.40 23.15 -16.69
CA ASP A 223 -17.36 23.34 -18.15
C ASP A 223 -18.26 24.49 -18.58
N ASN A 224 -19.36 24.73 -17.86
CA ASN A 224 -20.17 25.92 -18.03
C ASN A 224 -19.45 27.15 -17.42
N VAL A 225 -19.18 28.17 -18.22
CA VAL A 225 -18.48 29.40 -17.80
C VAL A 225 -19.20 30.10 -16.64
N GLU A 226 -20.53 30.05 -16.59
CA GLU A 226 -21.29 30.61 -15.47
C GLU A 226 -21.01 29.89 -14.14
N ASN A 227 -20.67 28.61 -14.20
CA ASN A 227 -20.37 27.80 -13.03
C ASN A 227 -18.96 28.03 -12.48
N ARG A 228 -18.05 28.63 -13.27
CA ARG A 228 -16.67 28.95 -12.83
C ARG A 228 -16.65 30.01 -11.74
N ASN A 229 -17.54 31.01 -11.82
CA ASN A 229 -17.66 32.08 -10.84
C ASN A 229 -19.04 32.00 -10.20
N ARG A 230 -19.19 31.14 -9.18
CA ARG A 230 -20.49 30.90 -8.55
C ARG A 230 -20.70 31.69 -7.28
N THR A 231 -21.87 32.31 -7.22
CA THR A 231 -22.34 33.07 -6.08
C THR A 231 -23.19 32.19 -5.16
N PHE A 232 -22.96 32.34 -3.86
CA PHE A 232 -23.73 31.72 -2.80
C PHE A 232 -24.27 32.81 -1.89
N GLU A 233 -25.47 32.59 -1.38
CA GLU A 233 -26.11 33.41 -0.36
C GLU A 233 -26.20 32.60 0.93
N ALA A 234 -25.58 33.11 2.00
CA ALA A 234 -25.76 32.60 3.36
C ALA A 234 -26.86 33.39 4.06
N ILE A 235 -27.94 32.69 4.39
CA ILE A 235 -29.12 33.23 5.06
C ILE A 235 -29.10 32.72 6.51
N PRO A 236 -28.75 33.57 7.50
CA PRO A 236 -28.87 33.19 8.90
C PRO A 236 -30.33 33.04 9.32
N MET A 237 -30.62 32.13 10.24
CA MET A 237 -31.95 32.08 10.88
C MET A 237 -32.22 33.39 11.64
N GLN A 238 -33.49 33.79 11.73
CA GLN A 238 -33.91 35.06 12.36
C GLN A 238 -33.39 35.25 13.80
N SER A 239 -33.12 34.14 14.52
CA SER A 239 -32.59 34.13 15.88
C SER A 239 -31.13 34.59 16.00
N CYS A 240 -30.38 34.73 14.91
CA CYS A 240 -28.95 34.99 14.97
C CYS A 240 -28.55 36.47 14.96
N GLY A 241 -29.46 37.39 14.62
CA GLY A 241 -29.14 38.83 14.56
C GLY A 241 -28.14 39.25 13.47
N HIS A 242 -27.73 38.33 12.58
CA HIS A 242 -26.81 38.61 11.48
C HIS A 242 -27.54 38.91 10.17
N SER A 243 -26.93 39.74 9.32
CA SER A 243 -27.44 40.03 7.98
C SER A 243 -27.09 38.90 7.00
N ARG A 244 -27.84 38.81 5.90
CA ARG A 244 -27.52 37.89 4.80
C ARG A 244 -26.18 38.27 4.18
N ALA A 245 -25.38 37.26 3.83
CA ALA A 245 -24.09 37.46 3.19
C ALA A 245 -24.08 36.82 1.80
N HIS A 246 -23.55 37.55 0.81
CA HIS A 246 -23.31 37.03 -0.53
C HIS A 246 -21.81 36.91 -0.78
N PHE A 247 -21.37 35.78 -1.32
CA PHE A 247 -19.97 35.55 -1.64
C PHE A 247 -19.83 34.75 -2.94
N THR A 248 -18.71 34.96 -3.63
CA THR A 248 -18.41 34.31 -4.90
C THR A 248 -17.16 33.45 -4.77
N ILE A 249 -17.20 32.25 -5.32
CA ILE A 249 -16.06 31.31 -5.34
C ILE A 249 -15.65 31.11 -6.80
N MET A 250 -14.34 31.13 -7.05
CA MET A 250 -13.78 30.78 -8.36
C MET A 250 -13.39 29.30 -8.34
N LEU A 251 -14.02 28.52 -9.21
CA LEU A 251 -13.88 27.07 -9.27
C LEU A 251 -13.04 26.66 -10.47
N GLN A 252 -12.16 25.69 -10.24
CA GLN A 252 -11.43 24.97 -11.28
C GLN A 252 -11.78 23.50 -11.19
N GLY A 253 -11.98 22.85 -12.34
CA GLY A 253 -12.29 21.43 -12.39
C GLY A 253 -11.13 20.57 -11.86
N GLY A 254 -11.46 19.41 -11.33
CA GLY A 254 -10.51 18.47 -10.70
C GLY A 254 -10.08 18.86 -9.29
N ARG A 255 -10.73 19.86 -8.66
CA ARG A 255 -10.36 20.36 -7.33
C ARG A 255 -11.51 20.30 -6.33
N TYR A 256 -11.14 20.20 -5.05
CA TYR A 256 -12.07 20.26 -3.92
C TYR A 256 -11.83 21.55 -3.13
N TYR A 257 -12.89 22.31 -2.88
CA TYR A 257 -12.84 23.55 -2.11
C TYR A 257 -13.66 23.43 -0.83
N TYR A 258 -13.18 24.05 0.24
CA TYR A 258 -13.98 24.26 1.44
C TYR A 258 -14.03 25.76 1.78
N GLY A 259 -15.24 26.24 2.05
CA GLY A 259 -15.51 27.61 2.46
C GLY A 259 -15.78 27.69 3.96
N ILE A 260 -15.21 28.69 4.62
CA ILE A 260 -15.39 28.98 6.04
C ILE A 260 -16.31 30.19 6.16
N LEU A 261 -17.45 30.00 6.80
CA LEU A 261 -18.45 31.03 7.09
C LEU A 261 -18.23 31.49 8.53
N SER A 262 -17.72 32.72 8.68
CA SER A 262 -17.38 33.31 9.97
C SER A 262 -18.00 34.70 10.11
N PRO A 263 -18.31 35.16 11.36
CA PRO A 263 -18.67 36.55 11.61
C PRO A 263 -17.65 37.57 11.09
N TYR A 264 -16.38 37.17 10.96
CA TYR A 264 -15.28 38.02 10.46
C TYR A 264 -15.17 38.07 8.93
N GLY A 265 -16.02 37.32 8.22
CA GLY A 265 -16.07 37.26 6.76
C GLY A 265 -16.04 35.84 6.21
N PHE A 266 -16.13 35.75 4.89
CA PHE A 266 -16.03 34.49 4.15
C PHE A 266 -14.62 34.32 3.59
N VAL A 267 -14.03 33.14 3.82
CA VAL A 267 -12.76 32.73 3.21
C VAL A 267 -12.88 31.30 2.70
N TYR A 268 -12.14 30.94 1.67
CA TYR A 268 -12.14 29.58 1.14
C TYR A 268 -10.74 29.17 0.70
N ASN A 269 -10.49 27.87 0.68
CA ASN A 269 -9.24 27.31 0.18
C ASN A 269 -9.47 25.94 -0.44
N GLU A 270 -8.47 25.45 -1.16
CA GLU A 270 -8.44 24.11 -1.72
C GLU A 270 -8.09 23.08 -0.64
N ALA A 271 -8.81 21.95 -0.61
CA ALA A 271 -8.44 20.80 0.21
C ALA A 271 -7.66 19.77 -0.61
N ASN A 272 -6.75 19.08 0.06
CA ASN A 272 -6.17 17.87 -0.46
C ASN A 272 -7.11 16.69 -0.14
N LEU A 273 -7.47 15.89 -1.15
CA LEU A 273 -8.25 14.67 -0.96
C LEU A 273 -7.38 13.42 -0.75
N ALA A 274 -6.06 13.53 -0.95
CA ALA A 274 -5.15 12.42 -0.81
C ALA A 274 -5.08 11.99 0.66
N LYS A 275 -5.47 10.73 0.90
CA LYS A 275 -5.26 10.06 2.19
C LYS A 275 -3.75 9.82 2.41
N PRO A 276 -3.27 9.79 3.66
CA PRO A 276 -1.90 9.41 3.98
C PRO A 276 -1.55 8.03 3.41
N THR A 277 -0.41 7.92 2.73
CA THR A 277 0.01 6.68 2.06
C THR A 277 1.06 5.88 2.84
N SER A 278 1.55 6.41 3.97
CA SER A 278 2.66 5.83 4.74
C SER A 278 2.29 4.55 5.50
N GLY A 279 1.00 4.26 5.69
CA GLY A 279 0.54 3.12 6.48
C GLY A 279 0.81 3.21 8.00
N GLN A 280 1.30 4.33 8.51
CA GLN A 280 1.75 4.45 9.92
C GLN A 280 0.68 4.99 10.88
N GLU A 281 -0.59 4.61 10.68
CA GLU A 281 -1.74 5.10 11.49
C GLU A 281 -1.87 6.63 11.50
N GLN A 282 -1.70 7.23 10.33
CA GLN A 282 -1.72 8.67 10.16
C GLN A 282 -3.05 9.17 9.61
N SER A 283 -3.34 10.43 9.88
CA SER A 283 -4.39 11.24 9.27
C SER A 283 -3.77 12.53 8.76
N SER A 284 -4.24 13.04 7.63
CA SER A 284 -3.72 14.31 7.13
C SER A 284 -4.49 15.46 7.77
N VAL A 285 -3.78 16.44 8.30
CA VAL A 285 -4.39 17.58 9.00
C VAL A 285 -3.85 18.87 8.41
N ASN A 286 -4.75 19.81 8.11
CA ASN A 286 -4.38 21.20 7.90
C ASN A 286 -4.90 22.08 9.05
N ILE A 287 -4.35 23.29 9.14
CA ILE A 287 -4.77 24.29 10.11
C ILE A 287 -5.10 25.59 9.37
N ASN A 288 -6.25 26.18 9.69
CA ASN A 288 -6.69 27.48 9.19
C ASN A 288 -6.89 28.41 10.37
N LEU A 289 -6.23 29.57 10.34
CA LEU A 289 -6.33 30.57 11.39
C LEU A 289 -7.04 31.82 10.86
N LEU A 290 -8.14 32.19 11.51
CA LEU A 290 -8.82 33.47 11.35
C LEU A 290 -8.54 34.32 12.60
N LEU A 291 -7.26 34.46 12.95
CA LEU A 291 -6.81 35.11 14.19
C LEU A 291 -6.15 36.46 13.88
N PRO A 292 -6.84 37.59 14.13
CA PRO A 292 -6.23 38.91 14.07
C PRO A 292 -5.11 39.04 15.10
N CYS A 293 -4.04 39.74 14.75
CA CYS A 293 -2.89 39.93 15.63
C CYS A 293 -3.23 40.64 16.97
N SER A 294 -4.33 41.40 17.02
CA SER A 294 -4.82 42.06 18.23
C SER A 294 -5.35 41.12 19.31
N VAL A 295 -5.66 39.86 18.94
CA VAL A 295 -6.27 38.84 19.82
C VAL A 295 -5.23 37.89 20.42
N LEU A 296 -3.97 37.98 19.97
CA LEU A 296 -2.93 37.06 20.43
C LEU A 296 -2.53 37.32 21.89
N PRO A 297 -2.14 36.27 22.64
CA PRO A 297 -1.60 36.42 23.98
C PRO A 297 -0.39 37.34 24.01
N GLU A 298 -0.19 38.06 25.13
CA GLU A 298 0.90 39.03 25.21
C GLU A 298 2.29 38.42 25.04
N THR A 299 2.42 37.14 25.38
CA THR A 299 3.65 36.36 25.24
C THR A 299 4.07 36.14 23.78
N VAL A 300 3.15 36.28 22.81
CA VAL A 300 3.43 36.07 21.38
C VAL A 300 3.79 37.41 20.74
N GLU A 301 5.06 37.80 20.86
CA GLU A 301 5.57 39.09 20.34
C GLU A 301 6.37 38.96 19.02
N TRP A 302 6.37 37.77 18.43
CA TRP A 302 7.13 37.46 17.22
C TRP A 302 6.27 37.40 15.95
N GLY A 303 6.93 37.26 14.81
CA GLY A 303 6.29 36.99 13.53
C GLY A 303 5.58 38.19 12.90
N SER A 304 4.55 37.90 12.11
CA SER A 304 3.74 38.89 11.40
C SER A 304 2.97 39.85 12.31
N CYS A 305 2.86 39.53 13.61
CA CYS A 305 2.01 40.21 14.56
C CYS A 305 2.74 41.14 15.55
N ARG A 306 3.99 41.51 15.27
CA ARG A 306 4.79 42.38 16.15
C ARG A 306 4.13 43.71 16.51
N ASN A 307 3.36 44.29 15.57
CA ASN A 307 2.68 45.58 15.75
C ASN A 307 1.21 45.45 16.22
N ARG A 308 0.72 44.23 16.46
CA ARG A 308 -0.66 43.91 16.92
C ARG A 308 -1.80 44.64 16.18
N LEU A 309 -1.64 44.84 14.88
CA LEU A 309 -2.65 45.49 14.05
C LEU A 309 -3.87 44.56 13.87
N THR A 310 -5.08 45.12 13.95
CA THR A 310 -6.34 44.39 13.72
C THR A 310 -6.51 43.92 12.27
N THR A 311 -5.82 44.57 11.33
CA THR A 311 -5.83 44.23 9.90
C THR A 311 -4.85 43.13 9.51
N GLN A 312 -3.99 42.71 10.44
CA GLN A 312 -3.00 41.65 10.22
C GLN A 312 -3.45 40.35 10.86
N VAL A 313 -3.12 39.24 10.20
CA VAL A 313 -3.45 37.88 10.65
C VAL A 313 -2.17 37.16 11.05
N TYR A 314 -2.25 36.32 12.08
CA TYR A 314 -1.12 35.49 12.46
C TYR A 314 -0.74 34.51 11.34
N SER A 315 0.55 34.50 10.97
CA SER A 315 1.07 33.67 9.89
C SER A 315 2.45 33.07 10.17
N ASP A 316 2.82 32.93 11.45
CA ASP A 316 4.10 32.38 11.86
C ASP A 316 3.97 30.92 12.32
N GLY A 317 4.98 30.37 12.99
CA GLY A 317 5.04 28.96 13.34
C GLY A 317 3.90 28.50 14.27
N ILE A 318 3.37 27.31 13.98
CA ILE A 318 2.38 26.61 14.81
C ILE A 318 2.83 25.17 14.99
N ALA A 319 2.54 24.57 16.14
CA ALA A 319 2.70 23.14 16.34
C ALA A 319 1.46 22.47 16.92
N LEU A 320 1.26 21.23 16.52
CA LEU A 320 0.46 20.25 17.25
C LEU A 320 1.40 19.42 18.11
N CYS A 321 1.13 19.39 19.42
CA CYS A 321 1.89 18.57 20.37
C CYS A 321 0.94 17.64 21.11
N ARG A 322 1.35 16.39 21.32
CA ARG A 322 0.49 15.40 21.98
C ARG A 322 0.06 15.88 23.37
N TYR A 323 -1.24 15.94 23.59
CA TYR A 323 -1.81 16.54 24.79
C TYR A 323 -1.63 15.62 26.00
N LYS A 324 -0.90 16.10 27.01
CA LYS A 324 -0.76 15.44 28.32
C LYS A 324 -1.65 16.17 29.34
N LYS A 325 -2.72 15.51 29.84
CA LYS A 325 -3.67 16.10 30.80
C LYS A 325 -3.00 16.67 32.07
N ASN A 326 -1.93 16.02 32.52
CA ASN A 326 -1.18 16.42 33.72
C ASN A 326 -0.16 17.55 33.46
N SER A 327 0.13 17.88 32.20
CA SER A 327 1.10 18.92 31.83
C SER A 327 0.72 19.56 30.48
N PRO A 328 -0.41 20.29 30.42
CA PRO A 328 -0.95 20.83 29.16
C PRO A 328 -0.08 21.92 28.53
N ALA A 329 0.85 22.53 29.28
CA ALA A 329 1.77 23.54 28.77
C ALA A 329 3.05 22.95 28.14
N LEU A 330 3.31 21.64 28.35
CA LEU A 330 4.57 21.02 27.92
C LEU A 330 4.45 20.51 26.48
N CYS A 331 5.05 21.22 25.54
CA CYS A 331 5.27 20.75 24.17
C CYS A 331 6.76 20.43 23.98
N GLU A 332 7.08 19.14 23.78
CA GLU A 332 8.46 18.67 23.60
C GLU A 332 8.77 18.46 22.11
N PRO A 333 9.65 19.25 21.49
CA PRO A 333 9.92 19.15 20.06
C PRO A 333 10.89 18.02 19.68
N TYR A 334 11.41 17.30 20.67
CA TYR A 334 12.44 16.26 20.49
C TYR A 334 11.86 14.85 20.31
N GLU A 335 10.54 14.70 20.42
CA GLU A 335 9.85 13.44 20.17
C GLU A 335 9.09 13.54 18.82
N PRO A 336 9.66 13.02 17.72
CA PRO A 336 9.13 13.25 16.37
C PRO A 336 7.77 12.60 16.12
N SER A 337 7.33 11.66 16.97
CA SER A 337 6.00 11.03 16.89
C SER A 337 4.90 11.83 17.60
N SER A 338 5.26 12.87 18.35
CA SER A 338 4.32 13.64 19.19
C SER A 338 4.33 15.14 18.89
N PHE A 339 5.22 15.61 18.01
CA PHE A 339 5.38 17.01 17.63
C PHE A 339 5.30 17.21 16.11
N TYR A 340 4.34 18.03 15.67
CA TYR A 340 4.15 18.37 14.26
C TYR A 340 4.10 19.88 14.12
N ALA A 341 5.08 20.47 13.45
CA ALA A 341 5.20 21.92 13.32
C ALA A 341 5.02 22.39 11.87
N TRP A 342 4.37 23.53 11.72
CA TRP A 342 4.31 24.34 10.52
C TRP A 342 5.14 25.59 10.68
N SER A 343 5.79 26.00 9.60
CA SER A 343 6.59 27.21 9.52
C SER A 343 5.92 28.27 8.65
N THR A 344 6.49 29.46 8.59
CA THR A 344 6.05 30.53 7.67
C THR A 344 6.04 30.11 6.20
N LYS A 345 6.89 29.15 5.81
CA LYS A 345 6.92 28.61 4.44
C LYS A 345 5.71 27.73 4.11
N ASP A 346 5.11 27.16 5.15
CA ASP A 346 3.93 26.30 5.03
C ASP A 346 2.63 27.12 5.09
N ALA A 347 2.71 28.43 5.31
CA ALA A 347 1.59 29.32 5.55
C ALA A 347 1.28 30.20 4.33
N LYS A 348 0.00 30.28 3.96
CA LYS A 348 -0.51 31.18 2.92
C LYS A 348 -1.60 32.08 3.51
N SER A 349 -1.30 33.36 3.65
CA SER A 349 -2.28 34.35 4.12
C SER A 349 -3.11 34.90 2.96
N VAL A 350 -4.43 34.81 3.09
CA VAL A 350 -5.43 35.27 2.12
C VAL A 350 -6.51 36.05 2.88
N ALA A 351 -6.64 37.34 2.57
CA ALA A 351 -7.53 38.25 3.28
C ALA A 351 -7.32 38.20 4.80
N ASN A 352 -8.36 37.84 5.57
CA ASN A 352 -8.34 37.79 7.04
C ASN A 352 -8.02 36.39 7.59
N ALA A 353 -7.46 35.49 6.77
CA ALA A 353 -7.14 34.12 7.19
C ALA A 353 -5.73 33.68 6.75
N THR A 354 -5.12 32.79 7.52
CA THR A 354 -3.90 32.07 7.16
C THR A 354 -4.20 30.58 7.04
N PHE A 355 -3.86 30.00 5.90
CA PHE A 355 -4.01 28.58 5.61
C PHE A 355 -2.65 27.89 5.67
N TYR A 356 -2.55 26.83 6.46
CA TYR A 356 -1.36 25.99 6.53
C TYR A 356 -1.54 24.75 5.64
N THR A 357 -0.43 24.24 5.09
CA THR A 357 -0.43 23.03 4.27
C THR A 357 -0.85 21.78 5.06
N PHE A 358 -1.32 20.75 4.37
CA PHE A 358 -1.63 19.46 4.99
C PHE A 358 -0.34 18.75 5.44
N LYS A 359 -0.35 18.17 6.65
CA LYS A 359 0.71 17.28 7.14
C LYS A 359 0.10 16.04 7.78
N ASP A 360 0.80 14.93 7.65
CA ASP A 360 0.34 13.65 8.18
C ASP A 360 0.71 13.54 9.67
N VAL A 361 -0.31 13.38 10.49
CA VAL A 361 -0.26 13.37 11.96
C VAL A 361 -0.77 12.02 12.44
N LYS A 362 -0.09 11.41 13.41
CA LYS A 362 -0.56 10.15 14.02
C LYS A 362 -1.88 10.35 14.75
N ILE A 363 -2.64 9.27 14.92
CA ILE A 363 -3.84 9.30 15.76
C ILE A 363 -3.49 9.66 17.22
N GLY A 364 -4.38 10.41 17.86
CA GLY A 364 -4.22 10.83 19.24
C GLY A 364 -4.86 12.17 19.53
N THR A 365 -4.72 12.59 20.79
CA THR A 365 -5.19 13.89 21.26
C THR A 365 -4.03 14.88 21.26
N TYR A 366 -4.21 16.04 20.64
CA TYR A 366 -3.20 17.06 20.45
C TYR A 366 -3.67 18.42 20.97
N GLY A 367 -2.74 19.16 21.59
CA GLY A 367 -2.90 20.59 21.84
C GLY A 367 -2.27 21.41 20.73
N VAL A 368 -2.77 22.62 20.51
CA VAL A 368 -2.23 23.56 19.52
C VAL A 368 -1.36 24.60 20.23
N TYR A 369 -0.19 24.90 19.67
CA TYR A 369 0.79 25.82 20.25
C TYR A 369 1.29 26.80 19.20
N TYR A 370 1.43 28.07 19.58
CA TYR A 370 2.27 29.02 18.85
C TYR A 370 3.73 28.65 19.08
N ILE A 371 4.54 28.60 18.02
CA ILE A 371 5.96 28.29 18.16
C ILE A 371 6.84 29.36 17.53
N HIS A 372 8.00 29.58 18.13
CA HIS A 372 9.07 30.41 17.58
C HIS A 372 10.41 29.71 17.73
N TYR A 373 11.18 29.65 16.64
CA TYR A 373 12.52 29.08 16.64
C TYR A 373 13.54 30.18 16.93
N MET A 374 14.27 30.07 18.04
CA MET A 374 15.39 30.96 18.32
C MET A 374 16.65 30.47 17.60
N ASN A 375 17.37 31.39 16.94
CA ASN A 375 18.69 31.11 16.39
C ASN A 375 19.74 31.24 17.50
N THR A 376 20.33 30.13 17.94
CA THR A 376 21.50 30.15 18.81
C THR A 376 22.76 30.29 17.96
N THR A 377 23.28 31.51 17.85
CA THR A 377 24.62 31.77 17.32
C THR A 377 25.66 31.49 18.42
N SER A 378 26.10 30.24 18.54
CA SER A 378 27.30 29.93 19.33
C SER A 378 27.97 28.63 18.87
N GLY A 379 29.13 28.77 18.22
CA GLY A 379 30.30 27.90 18.29
C GLY A 379 30.15 26.38 18.17
N HIS A 380 30.57 25.84 17.03
CA HIS A 380 31.30 24.56 16.83
C HIS A 380 30.67 23.23 17.28
N HIS A 381 29.46 23.20 17.82
CA HIS A 381 28.63 22.00 17.91
C HIS A 381 27.22 22.30 17.41
N SER A 382 26.66 21.38 16.61
CA SER A 382 25.40 21.52 15.86
C SER A 382 24.32 22.30 16.62
N SER A 383 23.84 23.39 16.02
CA SER A 383 22.86 24.33 16.59
C SER A 383 21.62 23.60 17.12
N ARG A 384 21.50 23.48 18.45
CA ARG A 384 20.25 23.04 19.10
C ARG A 384 19.26 24.22 18.96
N ARG A 385 18.30 24.10 18.04
CA ARG A 385 17.24 25.11 17.88
C ARG A 385 16.34 25.08 19.13
N GLN A 386 16.51 26.06 20.00
CA GLN A 386 15.63 26.24 21.14
C GLN A 386 14.29 26.80 20.64
N ILE A 387 13.19 26.19 21.07
CA ILE A 387 11.83 26.57 20.66
C ILE A 387 11.10 27.18 21.84
N THR A 388 10.46 28.32 21.62
CA THR A 388 9.45 28.85 22.53
C THR A 388 8.08 28.37 22.06
N ALA A 389 7.35 27.66 22.92
CA ALA A 389 6.01 27.17 22.62
C ALA A 389 5.00 27.78 23.60
N VAL A 390 3.96 28.43 23.09
CA VAL A 390 2.87 29.03 23.87
C VAL A 390 1.57 28.30 23.53
N PRO A 391 0.87 27.69 24.51
CA PRO A 391 -0.37 26.95 24.24
C PRO A 391 -1.52 27.88 23.83
N MET A 392 -2.30 27.45 22.83
CA MET A 392 -3.64 28.00 22.58
C MET A 392 -4.60 27.40 23.61
N GLN A 393 -4.96 28.19 24.62
CA GLN A 393 -5.79 27.71 25.72
C GLN A 393 -7.17 27.24 25.24
N GLY A 394 -7.64 26.10 25.77
CA GLY A 394 -8.96 25.55 25.47
C GLY A 394 -9.08 24.77 24.14
N ILE A 395 -8.00 24.66 23.35
CA ILE A 395 -8.01 23.91 22.09
C ILE A 395 -7.36 22.56 22.28
N VAL A 396 -8.18 21.51 22.26
CA VAL A 396 -7.75 20.11 22.31
C VAL A 396 -8.41 19.37 21.15
N VAL A 397 -7.57 18.91 20.22
CA VAL A 397 -7.99 18.29 18.97
C VAL A 397 -7.85 16.79 19.11
N ASN A 398 -8.91 16.04 18.78
CA ASN A 398 -8.89 14.59 18.86
C ASN A 398 -8.91 13.98 17.44
N ILE A 399 -7.85 13.26 17.10
CA ILE A 399 -7.67 12.61 15.80
C ILE A 399 -7.82 11.11 16.02
N ASN A 400 -9.01 10.56 15.79
CA ASN A 400 -9.32 9.17 16.12
C ASN A 400 -9.29 8.22 14.92
N GLY A 401 -9.72 8.71 13.76
CA GLY A 401 -9.90 7.88 12.57
C GLY A 401 -8.69 7.87 11.67
N ILE A 402 -8.16 6.68 11.34
CA ILE A 402 -7.00 6.49 10.47
C ILE A 402 -7.36 6.79 9.02
N GLY A 403 -6.44 7.41 8.27
CA GLY A 403 -6.63 7.69 6.85
C GLY A 403 -7.62 8.81 6.56
N ALA A 404 -8.11 9.51 7.59
CA ALA A 404 -8.97 10.67 7.43
C ALA A 404 -8.17 11.91 7.02
N VAL A 405 -8.84 12.85 6.37
CA VAL A 405 -8.29 14.17 6.09
C VAL A 405 -9.11 15.22 6.83
N TYR A 406 -8.47 15.94 7.74
CA TYR A 406 -9.09 16.94 8.58
C TYR A 406 -8.62 18.35 8.25
N SER A 407 -9.51 19.30 8.47
CA SER A 407 -9.23 20.72 8.40
C SER A 407 -9.63 21.41 9.70
N LEU A 408 -8.64 21.78 10.51
CA LEU A 408 -8.86 22.48 11.77
C LEU A 408 -8.95 23.97 11.52
N THR A 409 -10.08 24.59 11.85
CA THR A 409 -10.24 26.04 11.75
C THR A 409 -10.38 26.66 13.14
N ILE A 410 -9.62 27.73 13.40
CA ILE A 410 -9.57 28.43 14.69
C ILE A 410 -9.89 29.92 14.48
N GLN A 411 -10.79 30.46 15.30
CA GLN A 411 -11.19 31.86 15.28
C GLN A 411 -11.48 32.38 16.70
N PRO A 412 -11.54 33.70 16.93
CA PRO A 412 -11.98 34.24 18.21
C PRO A 412 -13.47 33.99 18.45
N ALA A 413 -13.85 33.71 19.70
CA ALA A 413 -15.26 33.78 20.10
C ALA A 413 -15.78 35.21 19.96
N ASN A 414 -17.03 35.37 19.54
CA ASN A 414 -17.63 36.68 19.33
C ASN A 414 -18.35 37.14 20.62
N ASP A 415 -17.59 37.57 21.63
CA ASP A 415 -18.14 38.22 22.82
C ASP A 415 -17.78 39.71 22.80
N ALA A 416 -18.81 40.55 22.77
CA ALA A 416 -18.72 42.00 22.79
C ALA A 416 -18.21 42.48 24.15
N GLY A 417 -16.89 42.63 24.30
CA GLY A 417 -16.28 43.31 25.44
C GLY A 417 -14.96 42.71 25.88
N THR A 418 -13.87 43.46 25.67
CA THR A 418 -12.60 43.46 26.42
C THR A 418 -12.10 42.11 27.01
N GLN A 419 -10.99 41.63 26.44
CA GLN A 419 -10.26 40.37 26.68
C GLN A 419 -10.84 39.12 25.99
N TYR A 420 -10.39 38.92 24.75
CA TYR A 420 -10.56 37.71 23.95
C TYR A 420 -9.80 36.50 24.57
N GLU A 421 -10.29 35.95 25.66
CA GLU A 421 -9.66 34.73 26.24
C GLU A 421 -10.19 33.43 25.64
N LYS A 422 -11.31 33.46 24.90
CA LYS A 422 -11.95 32.26 24.39
C LYS A 422 -11.79 32.12 22.87
N LEU A 423 -11.09 31.07 22.45
CA LEU A 423 -10.99 30.66 21.05
C LEU A 423 -12.08 29.64 20.72
N MET A 424 -12.73 29.80 19.57
CA MET A 424 -13.61 28.80 18.98
C MET A 424 -12.86 28.03 17.90
N TRP A 425 -13.14 26.74 17.80
CA TRP A 425 -12.54 25.89 16.79
C TRP A 425 -13.52 24.85 16.28
N ASN A 426 -13.34 24.47 15.02
CA ASN A 426 -14.05 23.38 14.36
C ASN A 426 -13.06 22.47 13.66
N MET A 427 -13.28 21.17 13.78
CA MET A 427 -12.57 20.17 12.99
C MET A 427 -13.48 19.70 11.85
N HIS A 428 -13.28 20.27 10.66
CA HIS A 428 -13.98 19.84 9.47
C HIS A 428 -13.36 18.54 8.95
N THR A 429 -14.16 17.52 8.74
CA THR A 429 -13.70 16.29 8.09
C THR A 429 -13.86 16.46 6.59
N VAL A 430 -12.75 16.57 5.86
CA VAL A 430 -12.74 16.66 4.39
C VAL A 430 -12.95 15.27 3.79
N VAL A 431 -12.24 14.29 4.33
CA VAL A 431 -12.35 12.89 3.92
C VAL A 431 -12.53 12.03 5.17
N PRO A 432 -13.57 11.17 5.23
CA PRO A 432 -13.79 10.29 6.36
C PRO A 432 -12.68 9.26 6.53
N ALA A 433 -12.59 8.71 7.74
CA ALA A 433 -11.64 7.68 8.11
C ALA A 433 -11.87 6.36 7.33
N ASN A 434 -10.92 5.45 7.38
CA ASN A 434 -11.08 4.13 6.81
C ASN A 434 -12.00 3.28 7.69
N ASP A 435 -13.04 2.68 7.10
CA ASP A 435 -14.01 1.85 7.83
C ASP A 435 -13.77 0.33 7.69
N VAL A 436 -13.21 -0.11 6.57
CA VAL A 436 -12.99 -1.54 6.31
C VAL A 436 -11.81 -2.03 7.16
N SER A 437 -12.06 -2.95 8.09
CA SER A 437 -10.99 -3.55 8.92
C SER A 437 -9.96 -4.30 8.09
N ILE A 438 -8.67 -4.10 8.38
CA ILE A 438 -7.52 -4.78 7.76
C ILE A 438 -7.63 -6.32 7.80
N LEU A 439 -8.37 -6.87 8.77
CA LEU A 439 -8.59 -8.32 8.91
C LEU A 439 -9.33 -8.94 7.72
N TRP A 440 -10.03 -8.16 6.90
CA TRP A 440 -10.65 -8.66 5.67
C TRP A 440 -9.64 -9.13 4.62
N GLN A 441 -8.34 -8.85 4.79
CA GLN A 441 -7.28 -9.46 3.97
C GLN A 441 -6.85 -10.86 4.44
N VAL A 442 -7.25 -11.32 5.63
CA VAL A 442 -6.85 -12.66 6.11
C VAL A 442 -7.30 -13.79 5.16
N PRO A 443 -8.53 -13.79 4.60
CA PRO A 443 -8.95 -14.82 3.65
C PRO A 443 -8.08 -14.93 2.39
N GLN A 444 -7.70 -13.80 1.78
CA GLN A 444 -6.83 -13.80 0.60
C GLN A 444 -5.42 -14.30 0.93
N TYR A 445 -4.88 -13.97 2.11
CA TYR A 445 -3.60 -14.51 2.58
C TYR A 445 -3.66 -16.03 2.80
N ILE A 446 -4.73 -16.54 3.41
CA ILE A 446 -4.92 -17.99 3.57
C ILE A 446 -4.91 -18.71 2.22
N ILE A 447 -5.63 -18.19 1.22
CA ILE A 447 -5.75 -18.83 -0.08
C ILE A 447 -4.42 -18.75 -0.86
N ILE A 448 -3.74 -17.60 -0.86
CA ILE A 448 -2.46 -17.45 -1.57
C ILE A 448 -1.34 -18.27 -0.92
N THR A 449 -1.32 -18.41 0.42
CA THR A 449 -0.36 -19.28 1.09
C THR A 449 -0.58 -20.75 0.73
N ALA A 450 -1.84 -21.19 0.64
CA ALA A 450 -2.16 -22.53 0.16
C ALA A 450 -1.69 -22.73 -1.31
N ALA A 451 -1.86 -21.71 -2.16
CA ALA A 451 -1.37 -21.72 -3.53
C ALA A 451 0.16 -21.82 -3.60
N GLU A 452 0.86 -21.07 -2.75
CA GLU A 452 2.32 -21.08 -2.64
C GLU A 452 2.85 -22.47 -2.26
N ILE A 453 2.27 -23.12 -1.25
CA ILE A 453 2.69 -24.47 -0.86
C ILE A 453 2.51 -25.46 -2.02
N LEU A 454 1.40 -25.32 -2.74
CA LEU A 454 1.05 -26.20 -3.86
C LEU A 454 1.87 -25.95 -5.13
N ILE A 455 2.54 -24.80 -5.29
CA ILE A 455 3.36 -24.47 -6.45
C ILE A 455 4.85 -24.40 -6.11
N SER A 456 5.25 -23.66 -5.09
CA SER A 456 6.65 -23.39 -4.75
C SER A 456 7.34 -24.64 -4.20
N ILE A 457 6.80 -25.24 -3.14
CA ILE A 457 7.41 -26.41 -2.49
C ILE A 457 7.36 -27.63 -3.45
N THR A 458 6.19 -27.89 -4.03
CA THR A 458 6.00 -29.01 -4.96
C THR A 458 6.77 -28.82 -6.28
N GLY A 459 6.87 -27.59 -6.77
CA GLY A 459 7.58 -27.25 -8.00
C GLY A 459 9.08 -27.41 -7.82
N LEU A 460 9.63 -27.02 -6.66
CA LEU A 460 11.03 -27.25 -6.32
C LEU A 460 11.34 -28.76 -6.20
N GLU A 461 10.45 -29.52 -5.55
CA GLU A 461 10.55 -30.98 -5.43
C GLU A 461 10.46 -31.69 -6.79
N PHE A 462 9.52 -31.24 -7.65
CA PHE A 462 9.38 -31.70 -9.01
C PHE A 462 10.63 -31.39 -9.84
N ALA A 463 11.10 -30.15 -9.81
CA ALA A 463 12.29 -29.72 -10.52
C ALA A 463 13.53 -30.52 -10.07
N TYR A 464 13.65 -30.84 -8.79
CA TYR A 464 14.74 -31.67 -8.27
C TYR A 464 14.63 -33.16 -8.67
N SER A 465 13.43 -33.74 -8.59
CA SER A 465 13.20 -35.16 -8.89
C SER A 465 13.26 -35.48 -10.38
N GLN A 466 12.92 -34.52 -11.23
CA GLN A 466 12.96 -34.65 -12.69
C GLN A 466 14.28 -34.16 -13.32
N ALA A 467 15.25 -33.77 -12.49
CA ALA A 467 16.57 -33.38 -12.95
C ALA A 467 17.53 -34.56 -12.96
N ALA A 468 18.27 -34.72 -14.06
CA ALA A 468 19.37 -35.67 -14.14
C ALA A 468 20.37 -35.40 -12.99
N PRO A 469 20.97 -36.45 -12.37
CA PRO A 469 21.82 -36.30 -11.18
C PRO A 469 22.94 -35.26 -11.32
N ALA A 470 23.51 -35.11 -12.52
CA ALA A 470 24.56 -34.15 -12.81
C ALA A 470 24.09 -32.70 -13.06
N LEU A 471 22.80 -32.49 -13.32
CA LEU A 471 22.20 -31.21 -13.72
C LEU A 471 21.23 -30.64 -12.67
N LYS A 472 21.08 -31.28 -11.51
CA LYS A 472 20.18 -30.83 -10.43
C LYS A 472 20.38 -29.36 -10.06
N SER A 473 21.62 -28.91 -9.88
CA SER A 473 21.92 -27.50 -9.58
C SER A 473 21.57 -26.55 -10.74
N VAL A 474 21.67 -27.01 -11.99
CA VAL A 474 21.31 -26.20 -13.17
C VAL A 474 19.79 -26.01 -13.23
N VAL A 475 19.02 -27.06 -12.99
CA VAL A 475 17.55 -26.96 -12.94
C VAL A 475 17.09 -26.01 -11.82
N GLN A 476 17.74 -26.06 -10.66
CA GLN A 476 17.46 -25.14 -9.56
C GLN A 476 17.83 -23.68 -9.92
N ALA A 477 18.92 -23.46 -10.65
CA ALA A 477 19.25 -22.13 -11.16
C ALA A 477 18.20 -21.64 -12.18
N VAL A 478 17.70 -22.51 -13.06
CA VAL A 478 16.59 -22.19 -13.98
C VAL A 478 15.32 -21.85 -13.21
N TRP A 479 15.02 -22.55 -12.12
CA TRP A 479 13.89 -22.19 -11.25
C TRP A 479 14.03 -20.78 -10.68
N LEU A 480 15.18 -20.43 -10.10
CA LEU A 480 15.44 -19.07 -9.60
C LEU A 480 15.38 -18.01 -10.69
N LEU A 481 15.80 -18.35 -11.92
CA LEU A 481 15.65 -17.48 -13.09
C LEU A 481 14.18 -17.15 -13.37
N THR A 482 13.26 -18.10 -13.14
CA THR A 482 11.82 -17.82 -13.31
C THR A 482 11.30 -16.78 -12.32
N VAL A 483 11.80 -16.79 -11.08
CA VAL A 483 11.48 -15.77 -10.08
C VAL A 483 11.97 -14.40 -10.56
N ALA A 484 13.22 -14.32 -10.99
CA ALA A 484 13.79 -13.06 -11.49
C ALA A 484 13.04 -12.50 -12.71
N PHE A 485 12.57 -13.35 -13.63
CA PHE A 485 11.70 -12.92 -14.71
C PHE A 485 10.34 -12.43 -14.22
N GLY A 486 9.79 -13.05 -13.18
CA GLY A 486 8.58 -12.58 -12.49
C GLY A 486 8.74 -11.16 -11.95
N ASP A 487 9.83 -10.89 -11.22
CA ASP A 487 10.13 -9.57 -10.67
C ASP A 487 10.25 -8.48 -11.76
N ILE A 488 10.85 -8.81 -12.91
CA ILE A 488 10.93 -7.89 -14.06
C ILE A 488 9.54 -7.54 -14.58
N ILE A 489 8.63 -8.51 -14.66
CA ILE A 489 7.26 -8.30 -15.14
C ILE A 489 6.51 -7.33 -14.21
N ILE A 490 6.72 -7.43 -12.89
CA ILE A 490 6.13 -6.51 -11.90
C ILE A 490 6.55 -5.07 -12.19
N ILE A 491 7.85 -4.84 -12.40
CA ILE A 491 8.38 -3.50 -12.69
C ILE A 491 7.74 -2.92 -13.96
N ILE A 492 7.59 -3.73 -15.00
CA ILE A 492 6.97 -3.30 -16.26
C ILE A 492 5.50 -2.90 -16.03
N ILE A 493 4.74 -3.72 -15.30
CA ILE A 493 3.32 -3.43 -15.04
C ILE A 493 3.16 -2.14 -14.24
N GLU A 494 4.01 -1.91 -13.24
CA GLU A 494 3.96 -0.70 -12.40
C GLU A 494 4.28 0.57 -13.19
N VAL A 495 5.29 0.53 -14.09
CA VAL A 495 5.70 1.69 -14.89
C VAL A 495 4.64 2.09 -15.91
N LEU A 496 3.86 1.14 -16.41
CA LEU A 496 2.86 1.41 -17.46
C LEU A 496 1.58 2.08 -16.93
N ASP A 497 1.36 2.14 -15.61
CA ASP A 497 0.17 2.73 -14.94
C ASP A 497 -1.14 2.46 -15.70
N LEU A 498 -1.36 1.19 -16.09
CA LEU A 498 -2.41 0.80 -17.03
C LEU A 498 -3.82 0.97 -16.44
N PHE A 499 -3.94 1.01 -15.11
CA PHE A 499 -5.23 0.95 -14.43
C PHE A 499 -5.36 2.01 -13.34
N HIS A 500 -6.32 2.92 -13.52
CA HIS A 500 -6.65 3.90 -12.49
C HIS A 500 -7.43 3.30 -11.29
N ASN A 501 -7.97 2.08 -11.43
CA ASN A 501 -8.79 1.45 -10.40
C ASN A 501 -8.20 0.10 -9.97
N LEU A 502 -7.71 0.07 -8.72
CA LEU A 502 -7.10 -1.11 -8.11
C LEU A 502 -8.01 -2.35 -8.10
N ALA A 503 -9.34 -2.19 -7.97
CA ALA A 503 -10.25 -3.33 -7.99
C ALA A 503 -10.29 -4.04 -9.35
N THR A 504 -10.21 -3.26 -10.43
CA THR A 504 -10.21 -3.80 -11.80
C THR A 504 -8.89 -4.48 -12.10
N GLU A 505 -7.79 -3.88 -11.66
CA GLU A 505 -6.44 -4.46 -11.75
C GLU A 505 -6.37 -5.84 -11.07
N MET A 506 -6.89 -5.98 -9.84
CA MET A 506 -6.93 -7.26 -9.12
C MET A 506 -7.75 -8.34 -9.84
N LEU A 507 -8.86 -7.95 -10.48
CA LEU A 507 -9.68 -8.88 -11.27
C LEU A 507 -8.94 -9.35 -12.53
N ILE A 508 -8.22 -8.45 -13.19
CA ILE A 508 -7.39 -8.80 -14.35
C ILE A 508 -6.28 -9.76 -13.93
N TYR A 509 -5.63 -9.53 -12.79
CA TYR A 509 -4.67 -10.47 -12.22
C TYR A 509 -5.28 -11.86 -11.96
N ALA A 510 -6.51 -11.94 -11.45
CA ALA A 510 -7.21 -13.22 -11.29
C ALA A 510 -7.40 -13.95 -12.63
N ILE A 511 -7.77 -13.22 -13.69
CA ILE A 511 -7.98 -13.77 -15.04
C ILE A 511 -6.65 -14.23 -15.65
N VAL A 512 -5.61 -13.40 -15.58
CA VAL A 512 -4.27 -13.74 -16.07
C VAL A 512 -3.73 -14.98 -15.35
N MET A 513 -3.90 -15.04 -14.03
CA MET A 513 -3.53 -16.21 -13.23
C MET A 513 -4.22 -17.49 -13.71
N LEU A 514 -5.52 -17.40 -14.02
CA LEU A 514 -6.30 -18.53 -14.51
C LEU A 514 -5.85 -18.97 -15.91
N ILE A 515 -5.59 -18.03 -16.82
CA ILE A 515 -5.08 -18.30 -18.17
C ILE A 515 -3.71 -19.00 -18.09
N VAL A 516 -2.79 -18.48 -17.27
CA VAL A 516 -1.46 -19.08 -17.06
C VAL A 516 -1.58 -20.48 -16.47
N THR A 517 -2.47 -20.67 -15.51
CA THR A 517 -2.75 -21.99 -14.91
C THR A 517 -3.30 -22.97 -15.95
N PHE A 518 -4.19 -22.51 -16.82
CA PHE A 518 -4.75 -23.32 -17.89
C PHE A 518 -3.69 -23.71 -18.93
N LEU A 519 -2.83 -22.77 -19.34
CA LEU A 519 -1.69 -23.05 -20.22
C LEU A 519 -0.71 -24.05 -19.59
N PHE A 520 -0.41 -23.88 -18.30
CA PHE A 520 0.43 -24.82 -17.56
C PHE A 520 -0.21 -26.21 -17.49
N ALA A 521 -1.52 -26.31 -17.27
CA ALA A 521 -2.24 -27.58 -17.27
C ALA A 521 -2.20 -28.26 -18.66
N LEU A 522 -2.35 -27.50 -19.75
CA LEU A 522 -2.23 -28.04 -21.11
C LEU A 522 -0.81 -28.56 -21.38
N LEU A 523 0.22 -27.81 -21.01
CA LEU A 523 1.61 -28.26 -21.12
C LEU A 523 1.87 -29.52 -20.29
N ALA A 524 1.32 -29.58 -19.08
CA ALA A 524 1.43 -30.76 -18.21
C ALA A 524 0.80 -32.02 -18.83
N ILE A 525 -0.34 -31.88 -19.51
CA ILE A 525 -1.10 -33.00 -20.07
C ILE A 525 -0.51 -33.47 -21.40
N PHE A 526 -0.17 -32.52 -22.29
CA PHE A 526 0.17 -32.85 -23.69
C PHE A 526 1.67 -32.95 -23.96
N TYR A 527 2.51 -32.27 -23.18
CA TYR A 527 3.94 -32.15 -23.46
C TYR A 527 4.82 -32.89 -22.46
N TYR A 528 4.43 -32.94 -21.18
CA TYR A 528 5.33 -33.44 -20.14
C TYR A 528 5.21 -34.95 -19.89
N GLU A 529 6.28 -35.68 -20.15
CA GLU A 529 6.45 -37.08 -19.79
C GLU A 529 7.43 -37.19 -18.62
N TYR A 530 7.02 -37.88 -17.54
CA TYR A 530 7.85 -38.07 -16.35
C TYR A 530 9.05 -38.96 -16.64
N VAL A 531 10.24 -38.51 -16.21
CA VAL A 531 11.48 -39.27 -16.26
C VAL A 531 11.84 -39.74 -14.86
N ASP A 532 12.02 -41.05 -14.68
CA ASP A 532 12.35 -41.66 -13.39
C ASP A 532 13.86 -41.91 -13.27
N PHE A 533 14.56 -41.02 -12.55
CA PHE A 533 16.00 -41.12 -12.29
C PHE A 533 16.34 -41.92 -11.01
N SER A 534 15.35 -42.38 -10.24
CA SER A 534 15.57 -43.05 -8.96
C SER A 534 16.31 -44.39 -9.12
N LYS A 535 15.93 -45.17 -10.14
CA LYS A 535 16.53 -46.48 -10.47
C LYS A 535 17.98 -46.37 -10.91
N GLU A 536 18.32 -45.29 -11.60
CA GLU A 536 19.68 -45.02 -12.05
C GLU A 536 20.59 -44.66 -10.86
N GLN A 537 20.04 -43.95 -9.88
CA GLN A 537 20.73 -43.57 -8.65
C GLN A 537 20.93 -44.77 -7.69
N GLU A 538 19.95 -45.65 -7.57
CA GLU A 538 20.08 -46.93 -6.84
C GLU A 538 21.15 -47.84 -7.44
N HIS A 539 21.21 -47.94 -8.78
CA HIS A 539 22.25 -48.71 -9.47
C HIS A 539 23.66 -48.20 -9.19
N VAL A 540 23.85 -46.87 -9.17
CA VAL A 540 25.15 -46.24 -8.85
C VAL A 540 25.53 -46.45 -7.38
N LEU A 541 24.57 -46.38 -6.46
CA LEU A 541 24.81 -46.62 -5.03
C LEU A 541 25.20 -48.08 -4.76
N MET A 542 24.46 -49.04 -5.33
CA MET A 542 24.78 -50.47 -5.25
C MET A 542 26.15 -50.80 -5.83
N GLU A 543 26.57 -50.14 -6.92
CA GLU A 543 27.93 -50.31 -7.46
C GLU A 543 29.01 -49.67 -6.58
N SER A 544 28.72 -48.57 -5.88
CA SER A 544 29.67 -47.94 -4.96
C SER A 544 29.90 -48.73 -3.67
N GLU A 545 28.89 -49.48 -3.21
CA GLU A 545 29.01 -50.39 -2.07
C GLU A 545 29.69 -51.72 -2.45
N ALA A 546 29.70 -52.06 -3.74
CA ALA A 546 30.34 -53.25 -4.28
C ALA A 546 31.81 -53.07 -4.70
N SER A 547 32.34 -51.83 -4.67
CA SER A 547 33.73 -51.46 -5.02
C SER A 547 34.52 -51.03 -3.81
#